data_AF-A0A699HZU7-F1
#
_entry.id   AF-A0A699HZU7-F1
#
_cell.length_a   1.000
_cell.length_b   1.000
_cell.length_c   1.000
_cell.angle_alpha   90.00
_cell.angle_beta   90.00
_cell.angle_gamma   90.00
#
_symmetry.space_group_name_H-M   'P 1'
#
loop_
_entity.id
_entity.type
_entity.pdbx_description
1 polymer ?
#
loop_
_entity_poly.entity_id
_entity_poly.type
_entity_poly.pdbx_seq_one_letter_code
_entity_poly.pdbx_strand_id
1 'polypeptide(L)'
;MLLHLLALYATFQGCYSDADQLTAAKIPTHCNPSSTILFRAIGNIYPDGNHYVKVELGDPPLQYLFDFDTESHFTWIQCDAPCQNCLPIILFNLSMITND
;
A
#
# COMPACT_ATOMS: atom_id res chain seq x y z
N MET A 1 -12.84 34.95 -14.81
CA MET A 1 -13.24 33.82 -13.94
C MET A 1 -13.45 32.53 -14.73
N LEU A 2 -14.37 32.47 -15.70
CA LEU A 2 -14.60 31.26 -16.52
C LEU A 2 -13.37 30.81 -17.33
N LEU A 3 -12.62 31.74 -17.92
CA LEU A 3 -11.35 31.41 -18.60
C LEU A 3 -10.28 30.85 -17.65
N HIS A 4 -10.24 31.28 -16.39
CA HIS A 4 -9.28 30.77 -15.41
C HIS A 4 -9.67 29.36 -14.94
N LEU A 5 -10.97 29.10 -14.79
CA LEU A 5 -11.47 27.76 -14.50
C LEU A 5 -11.19 26.78 -15.66
N LEU A 6 -11.36 27.22 -16.91
CA LEU A 6 -11.03 26.41 -18.10
C LEU A 6 -9.53 26.17 -18.24
N ALA A 7 -8.70 27.16 -17.91
CA ALA A 7 -7.24 27.02 -17.89
C ALA A 7 -6.79 26.02 -16.80
N LEU A 8 -7.35 26.12 -15.60
CA LEU A 8 -7.11 25.17 -14.51
C LEU A 8 -7.54 23.75 -14.90
N TYR A 9 -8.70 23.59 -15.54
CA TYR A 9 -9.19 22.30 -16.03
C TYR A 9 -8.27 21.67 -17.09
N ALA A 10 -7.76 22.48 -18.03
CA ALA A 10 -6.81 22.01 -19.05
C ALA A 10 -5.44 21.61 -18.45
N THR A 11 -5.00 22.28 -17.38
CA THR A 11 -3.77 21.90 -16.65
C THR A 11 -3.96 20.69 -15.74
N PHE A 12 -5.20 20.38 -15.35
CA PHE A 12 -5.57 19.25 -14.48
C PHE A 12 -6.07 18.03 -15.26
N GLN A 13 -5.76 17.88 -16.55
CA GLN A 13 -5.84 16.57 -17.22
C GLN A 13 -4.76 15.58 -16.72
N GLY A 14 -4.31 15.73 -15.47
CA GLY A 14 -3.31 14.90 -14.83
C GLY A 14 -3.77 13.45 -14.74
N CYS A 15 -2.84 12.52 -14.98
CA CYS A 15 -3.09 11.09 -14.81
C CYS A 15 -3.48 10.84 -13.33
N TYR A 16 -4.78 10.68 -13.05
CA TYR A 16 -5.24 10.25 -11.73
C TYR A 16 -5.17 8.73 -11.67
N SER A 17 -4.62 8.19 -10.58
CA SER A 17 -4.78 6.77 -10.26
C SER A 17 -6.23 6.54 -9.84
N ASP A 18 -7.06 6.09 -10.78
CA ASP A 18 -8.41 5.61 -10.46
C ASP A 18 -8.28 4.25 -9.76
N ALA A 19 -8.60 4.21 -8.46
CA ALA A 19 -8.50 3.02 -7.62
C ALA A 19 -9.56 1.94 -7.95
N ASP A 20 -10.55 2.27 -8.79
CA ASP A 20 -11.69 1.41 -9.10
C ASP A 20 -11.44 0.45 -10.28
N GLN A 21 -10.26 0.52 -10.91
CA GLN A 21 -9.99 -0.17 -12.18
C GLN A 21 -8.91 -1.27 -12.13
N LEU A 22 -8.77 -1.97 -11.00
CA LEU A 22 -7.82 -3.09 -10.87
C LEU A 22 -8.03 -4.23 -11.88
N THR A 23 -9.16 -4.27 -12.61
CA THR A 23 -9.47 -5.32 -13.59
C THR A 23 -9.64 -4.85 -15.04
N ALA A 24 -9.49 -3.56 -15.35
CA ALA A 24 -9.78 -3.06 -16.71
C ALA A 24 -8.95 -1.85 -17.14
N ALA A 25 -7.69 -1.73 -16.73
CA ALA A 25 -6.84 -0.63 -17.18
C ALA A 25 -6.57 -0.69 -18.70
N LYS A 26 -7.31 0.09 -19.48
CA LYS A 26 -6.90 0.50 -20.83
C LYS A 26 -5.64 1.34 -20.68
N ILE A 27 -4.49 0.79 -21.06
CA ILE A 27 -3.19 1.47 -20.98
C ILE A 27 -3.30 2.82 -21.72
N PRO A 28 -3.23 3.97 -21.02
CA PRO A 28 -3.20 5.26 -21.67
C PRO A 28 -1.87 5.39 -22.42
N THR A 29 -1.92 5.54 -23.75
CA THR A 29 -0.75 5.62 -24.63
C THR A 29 0.10 6.89 -24.45
N HIS A 30 -0.22 7.73 -23.47
CA HIS A 30 0.43 9.02 -23.23
C HIS A 30 0.40 9.42 -21.73
N CYS A 31 0.66 8.47 -20.84
CA CYS A 31 1.08 8.78 -19.47
C CYS A 31 2.52 8.27 -19.31
N ASN A 32 3.44 9.15 -18.92
CA ASN A 32 4.70 8.70 -18.32
C ASN A 32 4.34 7.77 -17.14
N PRO A 33 5.09 6.68 -16.89
CA PRO A 33 4.80 5.80 -15.76
C PRO A 33 4.76 6.65 -14.49
N SER A 34 3.56 6.76 -13.90
CA SER A 34 3.39 7.46 -12.62
C SER A 34 4.14 6.65 -11.57
N SER A 35 5.04 7.29 -10.83
CA SER A 35 5.79 6.65 -9.74
C SER A 35 4.93 6.52 -8.47
N THR A 36 3.69 6.06 -8.63
CA THR A 36 2.69 5.97 -7.56
C THR A 36 2.44 4.51 -7.24
N ILE A 37 2.55 4.17 -5.96
CA ILE A 37 2.09 2.89 -5.42
C ILE A 37 0.78 3.15 -4.67
N LEU A 38 -0.21 2.29 -4.89
CA LEU A 38 -1.52 2.37 -4.24
C LEU A 38 -1.69 1.18 -3.30
N PHE A 39 -1.80 1.45 -2.01
CA PHE A 39 -2.21 0.45 -1.04
C PHE A 39 -3.69 0.63 -0.70
N ARG A 40 -4.49 -0.42 -0.90
CA ARG A 40 -5.87 -0.42 -0.46
C ARG A 40 -5.92 -0.61 1.05
N ALA A 41 -6.45 0.38 1.75
CA ALA A 41 -6.81 0.27 3.14
C ALA A 41 -7.97 -0.73 3.34
N ILE A 42 -7.89 -1.53 4.38
CA ILE A 42 -8.89 -2.54 4.76
C ILE A 42 -9.21 -2.44 6.25
N GLY A 43 -10.44 -2.81 6.61
CA GLY A 43 -10.93 -2.73 7.99
C GLY A 43 -11.80 -1.50 8.23
N ASN A 44 -12.05 -1.22 9.50
CA ASN A 44 -12.89 -0.12 9.96
C ASN A 44 -12.38 0.42 11.30
N ILE A 45 -12.28 1.76 11.38
CA ILE A 45 -11.85 2.45 12.60
C ILE A 45 -12.90 2.32 13.71
N TYR A 46 -14.19 2.37 13.38
CA TYR A 46 -15.28 2.27 14.35
C TYR A 46 -16.40 1.35 13.84
N PRO A 47 -16.83 0.33 14.61
CA PRO A 47 -16.50 0.07 16.01
C PRO A 47 -15.26 -0.83 16.23
N ASP A 48 -14.72 -1.41 15.16
CA ASP A 48 -13.77 -2.53 15.27
C ASP A 48 -12.34 -2.11 15.65
N GLY A 49 -11.97 -0.84 15.46
CA GLY A 49 -10.64 -0.33 15.81
C GLY A 49 -9.50 -0.85 14.93
N ASN A 50 -9.81 -1.45 13.78
CA ASN A 50 -8.87 -2.22 12.99
C ASN A 50 -8.73 -1.60 11.60
N HIS A 51 -7.52 -1.17 11.23
CA HIS A 51 -7.29 -0.53 9.94
C HIS A 51 -5.87 -0.80 9.43
N TYR A 52 -5.77 -1.50 8.30
CA TYR A 52 -4.51 -2.04 7.80
C TYR A 52 -4.34 -1.85 6.30
N VAL A 53 -3.12 -2.06 5.83
CA VAL A 53 -2.77 -2.27 4.42
C VAL A 53 -2.11 -3.62 4.24
N LYS A 54 -2.20 -4.17 3.03
CA LYS A 54 -1.51 -5.40 2.64
C LYS A 54 -0.19 -5.04 1.97
N VAL A 55 0.91 -5.61 2.45
CA VAL A 55 2.25 -5.40 1.90
C VAL A 55 2.90 -6.76 1.64
N GLU A 56 3.49 -6.94 0.47
CA GLU A 56 4.24 -8.14 0.12
C GLU A 56 5.72 -7.95 0.47
N LEU A 57 6.29 -8.89 1.23
CA LEU A 57 7.69 -8.89 1.66
C LEU A 57 8.32 -10.26 1.45
N GLY A 58 9.62 -10.26 1.15
CA GLY A 58 10.43 -11.47 0.93
C GLY A 58 10.48 -11.93 -0.52
N ASP A 59 11.32 -12.92 -0.76
CA ASP A 59 11.38 -13.69 -2.01
C ASP A 59 11.40 -15.20 -1.65
N PRO A 60 10.31 -15.96 -1.90
CA PRO A 60 9.08 -15.53 -2.58
C PRO A 60 8.24 -14.54 -1.75
N PRO A 61 7.43 -13.68 -2.40
CA PRO A 61 6.65 -12.65 -1.72
C PRO A 61 5.57 -13.27 -0.82
N LEU A 62 5.52 -12.83 0.44
CA LEU A 62 4.46 -13.15 1.39
C LEU A 62 3.73 -11.88 1.82
N GLN A 63 2.40 -11.96 1.91
CA GLN A 63 1.54 -10.81 2.25
C GLN A 63 1.36 -10.67 3.76
N TYR A 64 1.71 -9.49 4.30
CA TYR A 64 1.55 -9.11 5.70
C TYR A 64 0.53 -7.97 5.85
N LEU A 65 -0.09 -7.89 7.02
CA LEU A 65 -0.98 -6.78 7.40
C LEU A 65 -0.18 -5.76 8.21
N PHE A 66 -0.17 -4.52 7.74
CA PHE A 66 0.49 -3.41 8.41
C PHE A 66 -0.52 -2.37 8.86
N ASP A 67 -0.46 -1.97 10.13
CA ASP A 67 -1.03 -0.72 10.59
C ASP A 67 -0.14 0.43 10.09
N PHE A 68 -0.74 1.48 9.55
CA PHE A 68 0.03 2.68 9.20
C PHE A 68 -0.02 3.66 10.38
N ASP A 69 1.11 3.79 11.04
CA ASP A 69 1.33 4.78 12.08
C ASP A 69 2.10 5.97 11.50
N THR A 70 1.39 7.06 11.24
CA THR A 70 1.96 8.28 10.63
C THR A 70 3.00 8.98 11.51
N GLU A 71 3.05 8.67 12.81
CA GLU A 71 4.02 9.25 13.74
C GLU A 71 5.29 8.39 13.90
N SER A 72 5.30 7.19 13.32
CA SER A 72 6.45 6.29 13.38
C SER A 72 7.46 6.55 12.26
N HIS A 73 8.75 6.41 12.59
CA HIS A 73 9.84 6.39 11.61
C HIS A 73 10.26 4.97 11.21
N PHE A 74 9.75 3.96 11.91
CA PHE A 74 10.09 2.55 11.70
C PHE A 74 8.82 1.72 11.62
N THR A 75 8.81 0.78 10.69
CA THR A 75 7.82 -0.29 10.63
C THR A 75 8.47 -1.60 11.08
N TRP A 76 7.69 -2.48 11.70
CA TRP A 76 8.18 -3.73 12.25
C TRP A 76 7.16 -4.85 12.04
N ILE A 77 7.66 -6.08 11.98
CA ILE A 77 6.86 -7.31 11.88
C ILE A 77 7.39 -8.35 12.86
N GLN A 78 6.53 -9.26 13.28
CA GLN A 78 6.89 -10.30 14.23
C GLN A 78 7.59 -11.45 13.50
N CYS A 79 8.83 -11.79 13.88
CA CYS A 79 9.61 -12.84 13.25
C CYS A 79 9.36 -14.22 13.88
N ASP A 80 9.59 -15.28 13.09
CA ASP A 80 9.70 -16.67 13.53
C ASP A 80 11.10 -16.95 14.12
N ALA A 81 11.42 -16.21 15.16
CA ALA A 81 12.51 -16.53 16.10
C ALA A 81 11.86 -17.23 17.31
N PRO A 82 12.59 -17.93 18.21
CA PRO A 82 11.97 -18.61 19.33
C PRO A 82 11.11 -17.64 20.15
N CYS A 83 9.80 -17.67 19.88
CA CYS A 83 8.94 -16.59 20.30
C CYS A 83 8.12 -17.02 21.49
N GLN A 84 8.32 -16.32 22.61
CA GLN A 84 7.69 -16.65 23.88
C GLN A 84 6.32 -15.97 24.02
N ASN A 85 6.11 -14.80 23.40
CA ASN A 85 4.92 -13.96 23.57
C ASN A 85 4.41 -13.41 22.23
N CYS A 86 4.40 -14.24 21.19
CA CYS A 86 3.95 -13.85 19.86
C CYS A 86 2.43 -13.79 19.77
N LEU A 87 1.91 -12.82 19.03
CA LEU A 87 0.52 -12.84 18.58
C LEU A 87 0.30 -13.99 17.57
N PRO A 88 -0.90 -14.58 17.50
CA PRO A 88 -1.25 -15.62 16.54
C PRO A 88 -1.47 -15.02 15.13
N ILE A 89 -0.44 -14.42 14.57
CA ILE A 89 -0.41 -13.79 13.24
C ILE A 89 0.64 -14.47 12.35
N ILE A 90 0.67 -14.11 11.07
CA ILE A 90 1.73 -14.57 10.15
C ILE A 90 3.08 -14.06 10.68
N LEU A 91 4.00 -14.99 10.93
CA LEU A 91 5.36 -14.68 11.37
C LEU A 91 6.29 -14.54 10.17
N PHE A 92 7.21 -13.59 10.25
CA PHE A 92 8.23 -13.38 9.25
C PHE A 92 9.39 -14.37 9.41
N ASN A 93 9.71 -15.13 8.37
CA ASN A 93 10.90 -15.99 8.39
C ASN A 93 12.14 -15.18 7.97
N LEU A 94 13.15 -15.13 8.84
CA LEU A 94 14.39 -14.40 8.57
C LEU A 94 15.14 -14.89 7.33
N SER A 95 14.95 -16.15 6.91
CA SER A 95 15.52 -16.67 5.67
C SER A 95 14.99 -15.98 4.40
N MET A 96 13.92 -15.18 4.50
CA MET A 96 13.40 -14.38 3.38
C MET A 96 14.24 -13.13 3.09
N ILE A 97 15.16 -12.75 3.99
CA ILE A 97 16.06 -11.57 3.84
C ILE A 97 17.49 -12.03 3.56
N THR A 98 17.90 -13.18 4.09
CA THR A 98 19.25 -13.70 3.89
C THR A 98 19.30 -14.47 2.58
N ASN A 99 20.17 -14.05 1.66
CA ASN A 99 20.51 -14.81 0.45
C ASN A 99 21.48 -15.95 0.82
N ASP A 100 21.10 -16.81 1.78
CA ASP A 100 21.87 -18.03 2.08
C ASP A 100 21.51 -19.16 1.10
#